data_AF-A0A661BXM7-F1
#
_entry.id   AF-A0A661BXM7-F1
#
_cell.length_a   1.000
_cell.length_b   1.000
_cell.length_c   1.000
_cell.angle_alpha   90.00
_cell.angle_beta   90.00
_cell.angle_gamma   90.00
#
_symmetry.space_group_name_H-M   'P 1'
#
loop_
_entity.id
_entity.type
_entity.pdbx_description
1 polymer ?
#
loop_
_entity_poly.entity_id
_entity_poly.type
_entity_poly.pdbx_seq_one_letter_code
_entity_poly.pdbx_strand_id
1 'polypeptide(L)'
;MEKKQIIQQALMQLNNYLKNNYSQASVGDYFSLDKHTAAEPLNADGLDNSAYPKISSGEAGLHYYLFVQPWAPQKDINALISQIKSSPKKVILFADFVNPVMAETLRRRSIPFVDCAGNLFIRNDRFNFFVKRNKRPQLKRARMRGRAFNTAGLKLIFAIFNQPQILQYSYRDISNKVNIALG
;
A
#
# COMPACT_ATOMS: atom_id res chain seq x y z
N MET A 1 -9.99 5.21 -8.45
CA MET A 1 -8.87 4.52 -9.13
C MET A 1 -8.45 3.33 -8.29
N GLU A 2 -8.46 2.14 -8.90
CA GLU A 2 -7.98 0.92 -8.25
C GLU A 2 -6.45 0.94 -8.07
N LYS A 3 -5.92 0.23 -7.06
CA LYS A 3 -4.48 0.21 -6.73
C LYS A 3 -3.58 -0.11 -7.93
N LYS A 4 -4.06 -1.01 -8.81
CA LYS A 4 -3.39 -1.43 -10.04
C LYS A 4 -3.21 -0.28 -11.03
N GLN A 5 -4.22 0.58 -11.19
CA GLN A 5 -4.17 1.73 -12.09
C GLN A 5 -3.13 2.76 -11.65
N ILE A 6 -3.01 2.99 -10.34
CA ILE A 6 -2.02 3.94 -9.78
C ILE A 6 -0.60 3.44 -10.04
N ILE A 7 -0.34 2.14 -9.82
CA ILE A 7 0.98 1.55 -10.07
C ILE A 7 1.31 1.58 -11.56
N GLN A 8 0.36 1.25 -12.43
CA GLN A 8 0.54 1.33 -13.88
C GLN A 8 0.87 2.76 -14.34
N GLN A 9 0.15 3.77 -13.83
CA GLN A 9 0.42 5.16 -14.17
C GLN A 9 1.80 5.62 -13.68
N ALA A 10 2.21 5.23 -12.48
CA ALA A 10 3.53 5.54 -11.94
C ALA A 10 4.65 4.88 -12.76
N LEU A 11 4.48 3.62 -13.16
CA LEU A 11 5.43 2.92 -14.03
C LEU A 11 5.54 3.59 -15.40
N MET A 12 4.41 3.99 -15.99
CA MET A 12 4.40 4.73 -17.26
C MET A 12 5.20 6.04 -17.15
N GLN A 13 4.97 6.82 -16.09
CA GLN A 13 5.70 8.06 -15.84
C GLN A 13 7.20 7.83 -15.65
N LEU A 14 7.57 6.79 -14.90
CA LEU A 14 8.97 6.42 -14.66
C LEU A 14 9.66 5.98 -15.95
N ASN A 15 9.05 5.10 -16.73
CA ASN A 15 9.60 4.65 -18.01
C ASN A 15 9.79 5.82 -18.97
N ASN A 16 8.82 6.74 -19.05
CA ASN A 16 8.93 7.94 -19.89
C ASN A 16 10.08 8.84 -19.41
N TYR A 17 10.21 9.06 -18.10
CA TYR A 17 11.33 9.82 -17.54
C TYR A 17 12.68 9.17 -17.92
N LEU A 18 12.81 7.86 -17.79
CA LEU A 18 14.06 7.15 -18.09
C LEU A 18 14.40 7.21 -19.58
N LYS A 19 13.43 6.96 -20.47
CA LYS A 19 13.62 7.09 -21.93
C LYS A 19 14.08 8.49 -22.34
N ASN A 20 13.58 9.52 -21.65
CA ASN A 20 13.93 10.92 -21.96
C ASN A 20 15.30 11.34 -21.40
N ASN A 21 15.76 10.74 -20.30
CA ASN A 21 16.98 11.16 -19.59
C ASN A 21 18.18 10.22 -19.78
N TYR A 22 17.96 9.01 -20.30
CA TYR A 22 19.02 8.02 -20.54
C TYR A 22 18.95 7.52 -21.99
N SER A 23 20.03 7.72 -22.74
CA SER A 23 20.11 7.48 -24.20
C SER A 23 20.38 6.03 -24.61
N GLN A 24 20.22 5.04 -23.72
CA GLN A 24 20.30 3.64 -24.14
C GLN A 24 18.93 3.19 -24.63
N ALA A 25 18.85 2.84 -25.91
CA ALA A 25 17.63 2.45 -26.58
C ALA A 25 17.18 1.06 -26.11
N SER A 26 16.47 0.99 -24.98
CA SER A 26 15.64 -0.17 -24.69
C SER A 26 14.46 -0.16 -25.67
N VAL A 27 14.32 -1.20 -26.50
CA VAL A 27 13.19 -1.35 -27.45
C VAL A 27 11.84 -1.48 -26.70
N GLY A 28 11.89 -1.80 -25.40
CA GLY A 28 10.72 -1.92 -24.51
C GLY A 28 10.75 -0.97 -23.31
N ASP A 29 9.78 -1.15 -22.41
CA ASP A 29 9.74 -0.44 -21.12
C ASP A 29 10.82 -0.96 -20.16
N TYR A 30 11.53 -0.06 -19.49
CA TYR A 30 12.54 -0.40 -18.47
C TYR A 30 11.95 -1.17 -17.29
N PHE A 31 10.70 -0.85 -16.93
CA PHE A 31 9.94 -1.50 -15.88
C PHE A 31 8.56 -1.89 -16.39
N SER A 32 8.20 -3.17 -16.26
CA SER A 32 6.85 -3.66 -16.53
C SER A 32 6.17 -4.10 -15.24
N LEU A 33 4.85 -3.90 -15.21
CA LEU A 33 4.00 -4.67 -14.32
C LEU A 33 3.67 -5.97 -15.05
N ASP A 34 4.29 -7.06 -14.65
CA ASP A 34 3.97 -8.34 -15.28
C ASP A 34 2.51 -8.68 -14.97
N LYS A 35 1.70 -8.82 -16.02
CA LYS A 35 0.41 -9.50 -15.88
C LYS A 35 0.74 -10.95 -15.58
N HIS A 36 0.12 -11.50 -14.55
CA HIS A 36 0.12 -12.92 -14.28
C HIS A 36 -0.29 -13.66 -15.56
N THR A 37 0.68 -14.22 -16.27
CA THR A 37 0.40 -15.14 -17.36
C THR A 37 0.27 -16.48 -16.68
N ALA A 38 -0.82 -17.21 -16.93
CA ALA A 38 -1.14 -18.48 -16.29
C ALA A 38 -0.15 -19.63 -16.63
N ALA A 39 1.09 -19.31 -17.00
CA ALA A 39 2.07 -20.21 -17.56
C ALA A 39 3.51 -19.94 -17.08
N GLU A 40 3.74 -19.30 -15.91
CA GLU A 40 5.02 -19.48 -15.22
C GLU A 40 4.95 -20.80 -14.43
N PRO A 41 5.88 -21.75 -14.64
CA PRO A 41 5.86 -23.02 -13.94
C PRO A 41 5.94 -22.77 -12.42
N LEU A 42 5.15 -23.55 -11.69
CA LEU A 42 5.24 -23.64 -10.23
C LEU A 42 6.69 -23.95 -9.87
N ASN A 43 7.35 -23.06 -9.11
CA ASN A 43 8.55 -23.46 -8.40
C ASN A 43 8.18 -24.58 -7.41
N ALA A 44 9.14 -25.46 -7.11
CA ALA A 44 8.99 -26.72 -6.37
C ALA A 44 8.26 -26.63 -5.00
N ASP A 45 8.00 -25.42 -4.49
CA ASP A 45 7.41 -25.17 -3.19
C ASP A 45 5.88 -24.94 -3.23
N GLY A 46 5.25 -25.01 -4.41
CA GLY A 46 3.79 -25.07 -4.56
C GLY A 46 2.99 -23.87 -4.05
N LEU A 47 3.63 -22.74 -3.71
CA LEU A 47 2.93 -21.57 -3.17
C LEU A 47 2.36 -20.67 -4.27
N ASP A 48 1.07 -20.37 -4.15
CA ASP A 48 0.30 -19.54 -5.08
C ASP A 48 0.94 -18.15 -5.27
N ASN A 49 1.31 -17.86 -6.51
CA ASN A 49 1.95 -16.62 -6.95
C ASN A 49 0.96 -15.44 -7.05
N SER A 50 -0.31 -15.62 -6.75
CA SER A 50 -1.41 -14.66 -7.01
C SER A 50 -1.43 -13.40 -6.13
N ALA A 51 -0.75 -13.37 -4.99
CA ALA A 51 -1.00 -12.34 -3.97
C ALA A 51 -0.23 -11.02 -4.15
N TYR A 52 0.92 -11.01 -4.83
CA TYR A 52 1.84 -9.86 -4.83
C TYR A 52 2.16 -9.36 -6.25
N PRO A 53 1.92 -8.07 -6.57
CA PRO A 53 2.37 -7.48 -7.82
C PRO A 53 3.90 -7.64 -8.01
N LYS A 54 4.34 -7.91 -9.24
CA LYS A 54 5.75 -8.06 -9.61
C LYS A 54 6.18 -6.89 -10.49
N ILE A 55 7.27 -6.23 -10.12
CA ILE A 55 7.99 -5.29 -10.99
C ILE A 55 9.24 -5.99 -11.50
N SER A 56 9.42 -5.96 -12.81
CA SER A 56 10.54 -6.58 -13.49
C SER A 56 11.32 -5.52 -14.28
N SER A 57 12.63 -5.61 -14.28
CA SER A 57 13.51 -4.85 -15.16
C SER A 57 14.21 -5.81 -16.12
N GLY A 58 13.86 -5.71 -17.40
CA GLY A 58 14.34 -6.63 -18.44
C GLY A 58 15.85 -6.54 -18.68
N GLU A 59 16.42 -5.33 -18.63
CA GLU A 59 17.86 -5.13 -18.87
C GLU A 59 18.73 -5.61 -17.71
N ALA A 60 18.25 -5.48 -16.47
CA ALA A 60 19.01 -5.84 -15.28
C ALA A 60 18.76 -7.28 -14.79
N GLY A 61 17.77 -7.99 -15.36
CA GLY A 61 17.32 -9.29 -14.88
C GLY A 61 16.85 -9.27 -13.43
N LEU A 62 16.23 -8.14 -13.00
CA LEU A 62 15.80 -7.92 -11.63
C LEU A 62 14.29 -8.03 -11.50
N HIS A 63 13.83 -8.76 -10.49
CA HIS A 63 12.41 -8.92 -10.20
C HIS A 63 12.14 -8.65 -8.72
N TYR A 64 11.14 -7.82 -8.45
CA TYR A 64 10.72 -7.46 -7.10
C TYR A 64 9.23 -7.71 -6.91
N TYR A 65 8.89 -8.46 -5.87
CA TYR A 65 7.52 -8.63 -5.44
C TYR A 65 7.12 -7.50 -4.49
N LEU A 66 5.91 -7.00 -4.63
CA LEU A 66 5.42 -5.84 -3.88
C LEU A 66 4.37 -6.23 -2.86
N PHE A 67 4.51 -5.70 -1.66
CA PHE A 67 3.46 -5.74 -0.65
C PHE A 67 2.89 -4.33 -0.43
N VAL A 68 1.70 -4.06 -0.98
CA VAL A 68 1.12 -2.70 -1.00
C VAL A 68 0.16 -2.49 0.18
N GLN A 69 0.62 -1.73 1.16
CA GLN A 69 -0.10 -1.43 2.40
C GLN A 69 -0.39 0.09 2.47
N PRO A 70 -1.63 0.56 2.18
CA PRO A 70 -1.95 1.99 2.19
C PRO A 70 -1.66 2.65 3.53
N TRP A 71 -1.86 1.91 4.62
CA TRP A 71 -1.46 2.32 5.94
C TRP A 71 -0.64 1.21 6.55
N ALA A 72 0.67 1.41 6.69
CA ALA A 72 1.45 0.53 7.54
C ALA A 72 0.92 0.68 8.98
N PRO A 73 0.31 -0.36 9.57
CA PRO A 73 -0.29 -0.26 10.88
C PRO A 73 0.82 0.02 11.89
N GLN A 74 0.91 1.27 12.32
CA GLN A 74 1.94 1.70 13.29
C GLN A 74 1.80 0.97 14.63
N LYS A 75 0.60 0.43 14.91
CA LYS A 75 0.28 -0.29 16.15
C LYS A 75 0.71 -1.76 16.16
N ASP A 76 0.96 -2.38 15.00
CA ASP A 76 1.42 -3.77 14.94
C ASP A 76 2.43 -3.99 13.81
N ILE A 77 3.59 -3.37 14.00
CA ILE A 77 4.72 -3.54 13.09
C ILE A 77 5.25 -4.98 13.12
N ASN A 78 5.08 -5.72 14.23
CA ASN A 78 5.61 -7.07 14.37
C ASN A 78 4.80 -8.08 13.57
N ALA A 79 3.47 -7.98 13.56
CA ALA A 79 2.64 -8.79 12.67
C ALA A 79 2.97 -8.51 11.20
N LEU A 80 3.13 -7.22 10.83
CA LEU A 80 3.53 -6.84 9.47
C LEU A 80 4.89 -7.45 9.08
N ILE A 81 5.90 -7.34 9.95
CA ILE A 81 7.22 -7.91 9.71
C ILE A 81 7.14 -9.43 9.59
N SER A 82 6.36 -10.08 10.46
CA SER A 82 6.20 -11.54 10.45
C SER A 82 5.55 -12.01 9.16
N GLN A 83 4.50 -11.32 8.71
CA GLN A 83 3.83 -11.58 7.43
C GLN A 83 4.77 -11.41 6.22
N ILE A 84 5.60 -10.37 6.23
CA ILE A 84 6.59 -10.13 5.17
C ILE A 84 7.67 -11.22 5.18
N LYS A 85 8.13 -11.65 6.36
CA LYS A 85 9.16 -12.69 6.49
C LYS A 85 8.65 -14.09 6.19
N SER A 86 7.38 -14.37 6.48
CA SER A 86 6.74 -15.65 6.18
C SER A 86 6.33 -15.77 4.71
N SER A 87 6.41 -14.68 3.95
CA SER A 87 6.23 -14.74 2.50
C SER A 87 7.33 -15.61 1.89
N PRO A 88 6.98 -16.56 1.00
CA PRO A 88 7.98 -17.40 0.30
C PRO A 88 8.93 -16.55 -0.57
N LYS A 89 8.49 -15.34 -0.92
CA LYS A 89 9.18 -14.41 -1.79
C LYS A 89 9.67 -13.22 -1.00
N LYS A 90 10.87 -12.75 -1.34
CA LYS A 90 11.41 -11.47 -0.87
C LYS A 90 10.52 -10.34 -1.41
N VAL A 91 9.62 -9.83 -0.58
CA VAL A 91 8.71 -8.73 -0.92
C VAL A 91 9.25 -7.39 -0.40
N ILE A 92 9.00 -6.31 -1.17
CA ILE A 92 9.25 -4.93 -0.76
C ILE A 92 7.93 -4.32 -0.29
N LEU A 93 7.92 -3.76 0.92
CA LEU A 93 6.77 -3.04 1.46
C LEU A 93 6.61 -1.69 0.75
N PHE A 94 5.46 -1.46 0.13
CA PHE A 94 5.07 -0.16 -0.43
C PHE A 94 3.98 0.44 0.47
N ALA A 95 4.28 1.57 1.10
CA ALA A 95 3.36 2.24 2.02
C ALA A 95 3.14 3.72 1.69
N ASP A 96 2.00 4.29 2.10
CA ASP A 96 1.76 5.73 1.91
C ASP A 96 2.77 6.55 2.74
N PHE A 97 3.07 6.10 3.96
CA PHE A 97 4.06 6.74 4.81
C PHE A 97 4.64 5.78 5.84
N VAL A 98 5.96 5.79 5.96
CA VAL A 98 6.72 5.09 7.01
C VAL A 98 7.33 6.16 7.91
N ASN A 99 6.89 6.19 9.18
CA ASN A 99 7.45 7.16 10.12
C ASN A 99 8.91 6.78 10.50
N PRO A 100 9.71 7.72 11.06
CA PRO A 100 11.12 7.47 11.34
C PRO A 100 11.41 6.28 12.27
N VAL A 101 10.56 6.05 13.28
CA VAL A 101 10.72 4.95 14.24
C VAL A 101 10.48 3.60 13.55
N MET A 102 9.43 3.54 12.72
CA MET A 102 9.09 2.37 11.93
C MET A 102 10.18 2.09 10.87
N ALA A 103 10.67 3.12 10.17
CA ALA A 103 11.76 3.00 9.19
C ALA A 103 13.01 2.38 9.82
N GLU A 104 13.40 2.85 11.01
CA GLU A 104 14.55 2.30 11.73
C GLU A 104 14.32 0.85 12.13
N THR A 105 13.12 0.52 12.59
CA THR A 105 12.76 -0.84 12.98
C THR A 105 12.78 -1.79 11.78
N LEU A 106 12.19 -1.40 10.65
CA LEU A 106 12.23 -2.16 9.41
C LEU A 106 13.66 -2.35 8.91
N ARG A 107 14.48 -1.29 8.93
CA ARG A 107 15.89 -1.35 8.54
C ARG A 107 16.69 -2.32 9.39
N ARG A 108 16.58 -2.24 10.73
CA ARG A 108 17.27 -3.15 11.65
C ARG A 108 16.85 -4.60 11.42
N ARG A 109 15.58 -4.83 11.05
CA ARG A 109 15.04 -6.16 10.75
C ARG A 109 15.28 -6.60 9.30
N SER A 110 16.03 -5.82 8.51
CA SER A 110 16.33 -6.05 7.10
C SER A 110 15.09 -6.19 6.21
N ILE A 111 14.03 -5.45 6.52
CA ILE A 111 12.80 -5.45 5.75
C ILE A 111 12.84 -4.32 4.73
N PRO A 112 12.90 -4.62 3.42
CA PRO A 112 12.94 -3.59 2.40
C PRO A 112 11.59 -2.87 2.29
N PHE A 113 11.63 -1.54 2.18
CA PHE A 113 10.43 -0.72 2.09
C PHE A 113 10.64 0.52 1.24
N VAL A 114 9.57 1.00 0.64
CA VAL A 114 9.45 2.28 -0.06
C VAL A 114 8.21 2.99 0.46
N ASP A 115 8.29 4.29 0.70
CA ASP A 115 7.12 5.10 0.96
C ASP A 115 6.94 6.25 -0.03
N CYS A 116 5.73 6.80 -0.05
CA CYS A 116 5.39 7.93 -0.92
C CYS A 116 5.95 9.28 -0.43
N ALA A 117 6.55 9.34 0.76
CA ALA A 117 7.32 10.50 1.18
C ALA A 117 8.71 10.52 0.52
N GLY A 118 9.19 9.38 0.03
CA GLY A 118 10.54 9.19 -0.52
C GLY A 118 11.51 8.55 0.48
N ASN A 119 11.01 7.98 1.57
CA ASN A 119 11.80 7.09 2.41
C ASN A 119 11.94 5.73 1.71
N LEU A 120 13.15 5.20 1.72
CA LEU A 120 13.49 3.96 1.04
C LEU A 120 14.54 3.19 1.83
N PHE A 121 14.35 1.90 1.96
CA PHE A 121 15.41 0.97 2.32
C PHE A 121 15.35 -0.25 1.40
N ILE A 122 16.39 -0.49 0.63
CA ILE A 122 16.58 -1.69 -0.19
C ILE A 122 18.00 -2.17 0.01
N ARG A 123 18.16 -3.42 0.45
CA ARG A 123 19.47 -4.06 0.57
C ARG A 123 19.42 -5.45 -0.06
N ASN A 124 20.23 -5.64 -1.09
CA ASN A 124 20.51 -6.93 -1.73
C ASN A 124 21.98 -6.95 -2.18
N ASP A 125 22.38 -8.01 -2.87
CA ASP A 125 23.78 -8.21 -3.27
C ASP A 125 24.29 -7.16 -4.27
N ARG A 126 23.38 -6.43 -4.95
CA ARG A 126 23.72 -5.42 -5.95
C ARG A 126 23.55 -3.98 -5.45
N PHE A 127 22.65 -3.75 -4.49
CA PHE A 127 22.27 -2.43 -4.04
C PHE A 127 22.13 -2.35 -2.53
N ASN A 128 22.61 -1.24 -1.96
CA ASN A 128 22.36 -0.88 -0.57
C ASN A 128 21.91 0.58 -0.49
N PHE A 129 20.59 0.77 -0.65
CA PHE A 129 19.96 2.08 -0.58
C PHE A 129 19.32 2.28 0.77
N PHE A 130 19.65 3.39 1.42
CA PHE A 130 18.90 3.90 2.55
C PHE A 130 18.70 5.40 2.37
N VAL A 131 17.50 5.78 1.97
CA VAL A 131 17.10 7.17 1.76
C VAL A 131 16.14 7.55 2.87
N LYS A 132 16.51 8.58 3.64
CA LYS A 132 15.66 9.18 4.67
C LYS A 132 15.27 10.57 4.22
N ARG A 133 13.97 10.78 3.99
CA ARG A 133 13.41 12.10 3.71
C ARG A 133 12.67 12.60 4.95
N ASN A 134 13.07 13.77 5.45
CA ASN A 134 12.51 14.33 6.69
C ASN A 134 11.29 15.25 6.45
N LYS A 135 10.78 15.32 5.22
CA LYS A 135 9.58 16.11 4.89
C LYS A 135 8.34 15.24 5.01
N ARG A 136 7.36 15.68 5.81
CA ARG A 136 6.05 15.01 5.89
C ARG A 136 5.47 14.93 4.48
N PRO A 137 5.03 13.76 4.01
CA PRO A 137 4.41 13.66 2.69
C PRO A 137 3.19 14.59 2.63
N GLN A 138 3.07 15.35 1.55
CA GLN A 138 1.83 16.10 1.26
C GLN A 138 0.69 15.18 0.80
N LEU A 139 0.74 13.89 1.15
CA LEU A 139 -0.33 12.93 0.92
C LEU A 139 -1.50 13.25 1.87
N LYS A 140 -2.14 14.38 1.65
CA LYS A 140 -3.49 14.64 2.09
C LYS A 140 -4.43 13.84 1.19
N ARG A 141 -4.37 12.51 1.25
CA ARG A 141 -5.61 11.78 0.98
C ARG A 141 -6.52 12.18 2.10
N ALA A 142 -7.46 13.09 1.80
CA ALA A 142 -8.58 13.35 2.68
C ALA A 142 -9.12 11.98 3.05
N ARG A 143 -8.99 11.62 4.33
CA ARG A 143 -9.57 10.41 4.85
C ARG A 143 -11.06 10.61 4.65
N MET A 144 -11.60 10.18 3.51
CA MET A 144 -13.03 10.15 3.28
C MET A 144 -13.52 9.04 4.22
N ARG A 145 -13.61 9.36 5.51
CA ARG A 145 -14.50 8.65 6.40
C ARG A 145 -15.86 8.85 5.73
N GLY A 146 -16.41 7.77 5.18
CA GLY A 146 -17.78 7.80 4.64
C GLY A 146 -18.68 8.43 5.70
N ARG A 147 -19.75 9.12 5.29
CA ARG A 147 -20.60 9.90 6.22
C ARG A 147 -21.03 9.12 7.47
N ALA A 148 -21.17 7.80 7.36
CA ALA A 148 -21.46 6.88 8.47
C ALA A 148 -20.35 6.79 9.56
N PHE A 149 -19.11 7.18 9.28
CA PHE A 149 -17.96 7.09 10.18
C PHE A 149 -17.45 8.45 10.68
N ASN A 150 -18.27 9.50 10.59
CA ASN A 150 -18.09 10.73 11.34
C ASN A 150 -18.74 10.59 12.74
N THR A 151 -18.64 11.62 13.59
CA THR A 151 -19.20 11.57 14.96
C THR A 151 -20.70 11.25 14.98
N ALA A 152 -21.48 11.85 14.08
CA ALA A 152 -22.93 11.63 14.01
C ALA A 152 -23.26 10.22 13.51
N GLY A 153 -22.60 9.76 12.45
CA GLY A 153 -22.77 8.42 11.90
C GLY A 153 -22.37 7.33 12.90
N LEU A 154 -21.29 7.54 13.67
CA LEU A 154 -20.87 6.60 14.71
C LEU A 154 -21.87 6.53 15.87
N LYS A 155 -22.44 7.66 16.31
CA LYS A 155 -23.53 7.67 17.29
C LYS A 155 -24.74 6.87 16.78
N LEU A 156 -25.08 7.03 15.50
CA LEU A 156 -26.18 6.28 14.89
C LEU A 156 -25.90 4.79 14.80
N ILE A 157 -24.73 4.38 14.28
CA ILE A 157 -24.32 2.96 14.23
C ILE A 157 -24.35 2.36 15.63
N PHE A 158 -23.78 3.06 16.61
CA PHE A 158 -23.78 2.62 17.99
C PHE A 158 -25.21 2.47 18.54
N ALA A 159 -26.09 3.43 18.29
CA ALA A 159 -27.48 3.34 18.72
C ALA A 159 -28.22 2.16 18.06
N ILE A 160 -28.00 1.91 16.76
CA ILE A 160 -28.60 0.77 16.05
C ILE A 160 -28.14 -0.56 16.65
N PHE A 161 -26.84 -0.69 16.96
CA PHE A 161 -26.30 -1.91 17.57
C PHE A 161 -26.83 -2.18 18.98
N ASN A 162 -27.09 -1.13 19.76
CA ASN A 162 -27.67 -1.29 21.09
C ASN A 162 -29.20 -1.44 21.07
N GLN A 163 -29.87 -0.85 20.09
CA GLN A 163 -31.34 -0.79 19.99
C GLN A 163 -31.79 -0.87 18.52
N PRO A 164 -31.85 -2.07 17.92
CA PRO A 164 -32.20 -2.24 16.51
C PRO A 164 -33.57 -1.67 16.14
N GLN A 165 -34.51 -1.62 17.10
CA GLN A 165 -35.84 -1.05 16.94
C GLN A 165 -35.87 0.42 16.52
N ILE A 166 -34.76 1.18 16.68
CA ILE A 166 -34.74 2.57 16.24
C ILE A 166 -34.90 2.72 14.72
N LEU A 167 -34.64 1.66 13.95
CA LEU A 167 -34.87 1.64 12.50
C LEU A 167 -36.36 1.76 12.13
N GLN A 168 -37.27 1.58 13.08
CA GLN A 168 -38.71 1.71 12.88
C GLN A 168 -39.20 3.15 13.10
N TYR A 169 -38.35 4.04 13.62
CA TYR A 169 -38.72 5.43 13.88
C TYR A 169 -38.50 6.33 12.66
N SER A 170 -39.15 7.49 12.67
CA SER A 170 -38.89 8.51 11.65
C SER A 170 -37.45 9.05 11.77
N TYR A 171 -36.90 9.56 10.66
CA TYR A 171 -35.56 10.17 10.68
C TYR A 171 -35.41 11.27 11.74
N ARG A 172 -36.47 12.06 11.99
CA ARG A 172 -36.46 13.14 12.99
C ARG A 172 -36.40 12.58 14.41
N ASP A 173 -37.15 11.52 14.68
CA ASP A 173 -37.15 10.88 16.00
C ASP A 173 -35.81 10.19 16.30
N ILE A 174 -35.22 9.54 15.28
CA ILE A 174 -33.88 8.97 15.37
C ILE A 174 -32.86 10.07 15.66
N SER A 175 -32.92 11.18 14.90
CA SER A 175 -32.04 12.33 15.09
C SER A 175 -32.11 12.90 16.50
N ASN A 176 -33.32 13.07 17.05
CA ASN A 176 -33.54 13.55 18.41
C ASN A 176 -33.03 12.55 19.46
N LYS A 177 -33.36 11.25 19.33
CA LYS A 177 -32.95 10.21 20.28
C LYS A 177 -31.44 9.99 20.31
N VAL A 178 -30.79 10.02 19.15
CA VAL A 178 -29.34 9.80 18.98
C VAL A 178 -28.56 11.11 19.18
N ASN A 179 -29.25 12.25 19.27
CA ASN A 179 -28.68 13.59 19.36
C ASN A 179 -27.67 13.87 18.23
N ILE A 180 -28.18 13.81 17.00
CA ILE A 180 -27.47 14.08 15.74
C ILE A 180 -28.29 15.04 14.86
N ALA A 181 -27.65 15.87 14.04
CA ALA A 181 -28.37 16.74 13.09
C ALA A 181 -28.98 15.96 11.91
N LEU A 182 -30.06 16.47 11.33
CA LEU A 182 -30.78 15.87 10.19
C LEU A 182 -30.12 16.13 8.81
N GLY A 183 -29.17 17.05 8.74
CA GLY A 183 -28.54 17.50 7.50
C GLY A 183 -27.85 18.83 7.71
#